data_AF-A0A3D6B622-F1
#
_entry.id   AF-A0A3D6B622-F1
#
_cell.length_a   1.000
_cell.length_b   1.000
_cell.length_c   1.000
_cell.angle_alpha   90.00
_cell.angle_beta   90.00
_cell.angle_gamma   90.00
#
_symmetry.space_group_name_H-M   'P 1'
#
loop_
_entity.id
_entity.type
_entity.pdbx_description
1 polymer ?
#
loop_
_entity_poly.entity_id
_entity_poly.type
_entity_poly.pdbx_seq_one_letter_code
_entity_poly.pdbx_strand_id
1 'polypeptide(L)' 'EEALHPLGVAVVIEASHTCMQIRGVEKSNAITTTSAFSGAFLNSDKTRNEFLNLIK' A
#
# COMPACT_ATOMS: atom_id res chain seq x y z
N GLU A 1 -11.83 -4.39 9.50
CA GLU A 1 -13.26 -4.74 9.36
C GLU A 1 -14.04 -4.63 10.67
N GLU A 2 -13.38 -4.45 11.83
CA GLU A 2 -14.11 -4.31 13.11
C GLU A 2 -14.76 -2.94 13.35
N ALA A 3 -14.19 -1.84 12.82
CA ALA A 3 -14.70 -0.50 13.08
C ALA A 3 -15.78 -0.02 12.10
N LEU A 4 -15.73 -0.53 10.86
CA LEU A 4 -16.66 -0.21 9.78
C LEU A 4 -17.01 -1.52 9.09
N HIS A 5 -18.23 -1.61 8.55
CA HIS A 5 -18.71 -2.76 7.76
C HIS A 5 -18.70 -2.46 6.24
N PRO A 6 -17.53 -2.18 5.62
CA PRO A 6 -17.46 -1.88 4.19
C PRO A 6 -17.53 -3.16 3.36
N LEU A 7 -17.81 -2.98 2.07
CA LEU A 7 -17.72 -4.07 1.07
C LEU A 7 -16.28 -4.52 0.83
N GLY A 8 -15.28 -3.69 1.15
CA GLY A 8 -13.86 -4.00 1.07
C GLY A 8 -13.01 -2.80 1.48
N VAL A 9 -11.74 -3.06 1.80
CA VAL A 9 -10.77 -2.02 2.21
C VAL A 9 -9.52 -2.13 1.34
N ALA A 10 -8.96 -0.99 0.95
CA ALA A 10 -7.66 -0.90 0.30
C ALA A 10 -6.76 0.06 1.09
N VAL A 11 -5.55 -0.38 1.40
CA VAL A 11 -4.53 0.41 2.10
C VAL A 11 -3.24 0.36 1.29
N VAL A 12 -2.65 1.51 1.04
CA VAL A 12 -1.32 1.65 0.44
C VAL A 12 -0.51 2.57 1.33
N ILE A 13 0.72 2.13 1.64
CA ILE A 13 1.68 2.87 2.46
C ILE A 13 2.95 3.00 1.66
N GLU A 14 3.41 4.24 1.51
CA GLU A 14 4.72 4.56 0.98
C GLU A 14 5.55 5.20 2.09
N ALA A 15 6.73 4.61 2.35
CA ALA A 15 7.61 5.10 3.42
C ALA A 15 9.09 4.96 3.05
N SER A 16 9.89 5.88 3.57
CA SER A 16 11.34 5.78 3.57
C SER A 16 11.82 5.16 4.88
N HIS A 17 12.69 4.15 4.77
CA HIS A 17 13.25 3.47 5.92
C HIS A 17 14.62 4.08 6.25
N THR A 18 14.69 4.87 7.33
CA THR A 18 15.95 5.53 7.75
C THR A 18 17.07 4.52 8.01
N CYS A 19 16.74 3.33 8.51
CA CYS A 19 17.68 2.24 8.71
C CYS A 19 18.32 1.71 7.41
N MET A 20 17.73 1.99 6.24
CA MET A 20 18.26 1.66 4.92
C MET A 20 18.93 2.86 4.23
N GLN A 21 18.56 4.08 4.61
CA GLN A 21 19.07 5.31 4.02
C GLN A 21 20.37 5.79 4.67
N ILE A 22 20.44 5.75 6.01
CA ILE A 22 21.56 6.31 6.79
C ILE A 22 22.48 5.20 7.33
N ARG A 23 21.97 3.97 7.36
CA ARG A 23 22.68 2.80 7.90
C ARG A 23 22.50 1.63 6.93
N GLY A 24 23.33 0.60 7.08
CA GLY A 24 23.17 -0.65 6.35
C GLY A 24 23.57 -0.53 4.88
N VAL A 25 22.61 -0.67 3.98
CA VAL A 25 22.83 -0.63 2.51
C VAL A 25 23.03 0.80 1.98
N GLU A 26 22.74 1.83 2.79
CA GLU A 26 23.00 3.25 2.50
C GLU A 26 22.40 3.73 1.16
N LYS A 27 21.21 3.23 0.83
CA LYS A 27 20.48 3.65 -0.37
C LYS A 27 19.59 4.84 -0.03
N SER A 28 20.14 6.04 -0.19
CA SER A 28 19.48 7.32 0.12
C SER A 28 18.10 7.51 -0.53
N ASN A 29 17.90 6.98 -1.74
CA ASN A 29 16.62 7.05 -2.46
C ASN A 29 15.76 5.79 -2.32
N ALA A 30 15.98 4.96 -1.29
CA ALA A 30 15.15 3.79 -1.04
C ALA A 30 13.78 4.19 -0.51
N ILE A 31 12.74 3.80 -1.24
CA ILE A 31 11.33 3.93 -0.86
C ILE A 31 10.73 2.53 -0.85
N THR A 32 9.96 2.22 0.18
CA THR A 32 9.25 0.95 0.33
C THR A 32 7.76 1.21 0.26
N THR A 33 7.11 0.60 -0.73
CA THR A 33 5.67 0.66 -0.92
C THR A 33 5.08 -0.69 -0.50
N THR A 34 4.11 -0.67 0.41
CA THR A 34 3.35 -1.84 0.85
C THR A 34 1.87 -1.61 0.66
N SER A 35 1.12 -2.68 0.44
CA SER A 35 -0.32 -2.59 0.22
C SER A 35 -1.06 -3.77 0.86
N ALA A 36 -2.27 -3.53 1.34
CA ALA A 36 -3.18 -4.54 1.85
C ALA A 36 -4.59 -4.31 1.30
N PHE A 37 -5.24 -5.39 0.86
CA PHE A 37 -6.58 -5.36 0.27
C PHE A 37 -7.49 -6.36 0.96
N SER A 38 -8.76 -6.02 1.14
CA SER A 38 -9.82 -6.90 1.64
C SER A 38 -11.12 -6.74 0.86
N GLY A 39 -12.00 -7.75 0.97
CA GLY A 39 -13.33 -7.74 0.36
C GLY A 39 -13.32 -7.46 -1.14
N ALA A 40 -14.14 -6.50 -1.58
CA ALA A 40 -14.29 -6.12 -2.98
C ALA A 40 -12.96 -5.78 -3.69
N PHE A 41 -11.99 -5.18 -3.00
CA PHE A 41 -10.68 -4.84 -3.59
C PHE A 41 -9.75 -6.05 -3.75
N LEU A 42 -9.96 -7.11 -2.98
CA LEU A 42 -9.22 -8.35 -3.15
C LEU A 42 -9.82 -9.20 -4.28
N ASN A 43 -11.15 -9.25 -4.36
CA ASN A 43 -11.89 -10.12 -5.28
C ASN A 43 -12.07 -9.54 -6.69
N SER A 44 -11.95 -8.22 -6.87
CA SER A 44 -12.10 -7.54 -8.16
C SER A 44 -10.80 -6.85 -8.57
N ASP A 45 -10.12 -7.43 -9.55
CA ASP A 45 -8.92 -6.84 -10.14
C ASP A 45 -9.21 -5.48 -10.80
N LYS A 46 -10.40 -5.32 -11.40
CA LYS A 46 -10.83 -4.05 -12.02
C LYS A 46 -10.87 -2.93 -10.99
N THR A 47 -11.51 -3.18 -9.85
CA THR A 47 -11.66 -2.21 -8.75
C THR A 47 -10.30 -1.91 -8.10
N ARG A 48 -9.46 -2.93 -7.93
CA ARG A 48 -8.09 -2.75 -7.42
C ARG A 48 -7.24 -1.88 -8.36
N ASN A 49 -7.30 -2.14 -9.66
CA ASN A 49 -6.56 -1.38 -10.66
C ASN A 49 -7.07 0.05 -10.77
N GLU A 50 -8.38 0.28 -10.71
CA GLU A 50 -8.96 1.63 -10.66
C GLU A 50 -8.43 2.41 -9.46
N PHE A 51 -8.44 1.81 -8.26
CA PHE A 51 -7.87 2.43 -7.06
C PHE A 51 -6.38 2.74 -7.21
N LEU A 52 -5.58 1.76 -7.63
CA LEU A 52 -4.13 1.93 -7.81
C LEU A 52 -3.79 3.00 -8.86
N ASN A 53 -4.62 3.16 -9.89
CA ASN A 53 -4.45 4.21 -10.89
C ASN A 53 -4.84 5.60 -10.38
N LEU A 54 -5.79 5.69 -9.44
CA LEU A 54 -6.24 6.97 -8.87
C LEU A 54 -5.27 7.56 -7.84
N ILE A 55 -4.53 6.71 -7.13
CA ILE A 55 -3.56 7.12 -6.11
C ILE A 55 -2.15 7.34 -6.68
N LYS A 56 -1.97 7.12 -7.98
CA LYS A 56 -0.71 7.28 -8.70
C LYS A 56 -0.60 8.69 -9.26
#